data_AF-F2Z455-F1
#
_entry.id   AF-F2Z455-F1
#
_cell.length_a   1.000
_cell.length_b   1.000
_cell.length_c   1.000
_cell.angle_alpha   90.00
_cell.angle_beta   90.00
_cell.angle_gamma   90.00
#
_symmetry.space_group_name_H-M   'P 1'
#
loop_
_entity.id
_entity.type
_entity.pdbx_description
1 polymer ?
#
loop_
_entity_poly.entity_id
_entity_poly.type
_entity_poly.pdbx_seq_one_letter_code
_entity_poly.pdbx_strand_id
1 'polypeptide(L)'
;MSEAFDCAKCNESLYGRKYIQTDSGPYCVPCYDNTFANTCAECQQLIGHDSRELFYEDRHFHEGCFRCCRCQRSLADEPFTCQDSELLCNECYCTAFSSQCSACGETVMPGSRKLEYGGQTWHEHCFLCSGCEQPLGSRSFVPDKGAHYCVPCYENKFAPRCARCSKTLTQGGVTYRDQPWHRECLVCTGCKTPLAGQQFTSRDDDPYCVACFGELFAPKCSSCKRPITGLGGGKYVSFEDRHWHHSCFSCARCSTSLVGQGFVPDGDQVLCQGCSQAGP
;
A
#
# COMPACT_ATOMS: atom_id res chain seq x y z
N MET A 1 -15.27 88.84 9.26
CA MET A 1 -15.62 87.92 10.36
C MET A 1 -14.99 86.60 10.01
N SER A 2 -13.93 86.19 10.70
CA SER A 2 -13.26 84.90 10.47
C SER A 2 -14.24 83.80 10.88
N GLU A 3 -14.52 82.86 9.97
CA GLU A 3 -15.29 81.66 10.30
C GLU A 3 -14.59 80.92 11.45
N ALA A 4 -15.37 80.50 12.45
CA ALA A 4 -14.83 79.77 13.59
C ALA A 4 -14.33 78.39 13.12
N PHE A 5 -13.01 78.17 13.19
CA PHE A 5 -12.37 76.92 12.82
C PHE A 5 -11.89 76.20 14.08
N ASP A 6 -12.86 75.61 14.78
CA ASP A 6 -12.70 75.02 16.10
C ASP A 6 -12.98 73.52 16.07
N CYS A 7 -12.45 72.78 17.04
CA CYS A 7 -12.66 71.34 17.16
C CYS A 7 -14.13 71.02 17.45
N ALA A 8 -14.73 70.12 16.67
CA ALA A 8 -16.11 69.68 16.81
C ALA A 8 -16.47 69.06 18.18
N LYS A 9 -15.48 68.64 18.99
CA LYS A 9 -15.69 68.02 20.31
C LYS A 9 -15.39 68.97 21.48
N CYS A 10 -14.23 69.62 21.49
CA CYS A 10 -13.80 70.46 22.62
C CYS A 10 -13.98 71.96 22.38
N ASN A 11 -14.41 72.38 21.17
CA ASN A 11 -14.54 73.77 20.76
C ASN A 11 -13.26 74.62 20.90
N GLU A 12 -12.09 74.00 21.01
CA GLU A 12 -10.82 74.71 20.96
C GLU A 12 -10.46 75.10 19.53
N SER A 13 -9.86 76.27 19.36
CA SER A 13 -9.39 76.74 18.07
C SER A 13 -8.32 75.83 17.46
N LEU A 14 -8.49 75.49 16.19
CA LEU A 14 -7.58 74.63 15.42
C LEU A 14 -6.57 75.42 14.58
N TYR A 15 -6.63 76.75 14.60
CA TYR A 15 -5.66 77.59 13.89
C TYR A 15 -4.22 77.30 14.35
N GLY A 16 -3.35 76.94 13.40
CA GLY A 16 -1.94 76.63 13.65
C GLY A 16 -1.68 75.31 14.39
N ARG A 17 -2.70 74.46 14.56
CA ARG A 17 -2.59 73.15 15.22
C ARG A 17 -2.87 72.03 14.23
N LYS A 18 -2.33 70.83 14.49
CA LYS A 18 -2.68 69.62 13.73
C LYS A 18 -4.13 69.23 14.04
N TYR A 19 -4.89 68.90 13.02
CA TYR A 19 -6.28 68.47 13.11
C TYR A 19 -6.58 67.37 12.09
N ILE A 20 -7.67 66.64 12.30
CA ILE A 20 -8.13 65.56 11.43
C ILE A 20 -9.53 65.92 10.95
N GLN A 21 -9.72 65.93 9.63
CA GLN A 21 -11.01 66.22 9.01
C GLN A 21 -11.85 64.93 8.97
N THR A 22 -13.07 64.98 9.51
CA THR A 22 -14.06 63.89 9.44
C THR A 22 -15.35 64.38 8.81
N ASP A 23 -16.29 63.47 8.53
CA ASP A 23 -17.62 63.80 8.04
C ASP A 23 -18.44 64.64 9.04
N SER A 24 -18.14 64.53 10.33
CA SER A 24 -18.78 65.28 11.41
C SER A 24 -18.10 66.62 11.74
N GLY A 25 -17.07 67.00 10.97
CA GLY A 25 -16.29 68.22 11.16
C GLY A 25 -14.82 67.97 11.54
N PRO A 26 -14.03 69.04 11.74
CA PRO A 26 -12.62 68.92 12.12
C PRO A 26 -12.45 68.64 13.62
N TYR A 27 -11.56 67.71 13.97
CA TYR A 27 -11.21 67.36 15.34
C TYR A 27 -9.75 67.68 15.62
N CYS A 28 -9.42 68.17 16.81
CA CYS A 28 -8.02 68.15 17.25
C CYS A 28 -7.57 66.69 17.44
N VAL A 29 -6.28 66.41 17.24
CA VAL A 29 -5.72 65.05 17.33
C VAL A 29 -6.14 64.32 18.62
N PRO A 30 -6.03 64.90 19.83
CA PRO A 30 -6.46 64.21 21.06
C PRO A 30 -7.96 63.90 21.12
N CYS A 31 -8.81 64.76 20.56
CA CYS A 31 -10.25 64.51 20.53
C CYS A 31 -10.62 63.45 19.50
N TYR A 32 -9.91 63.41 18.37
CA TYR A 32 -10.08 62.36 17.38
C TYR A 32 -9.67 61.00 17.96
N ASP A 33 -8.45 60.89 18.50
CA ASP A 33 -7.93 59.64 19.05
C ASP A 33 -8.85 59.13 20.18
N ASN A 34 -9.27 59.98 21.12
CA ASN A 34 -10.20 59.57 22.20
C ASN A 34 -11.61 59.16 21.73
N THR A 35 -11.99 59.45 20.50
CA THR A 35 -13.34 59.14 19.99
C THR A 35 -13.33 57.96 19.03
N PHE A 36 -12.25 57.80 18.27
CA PHE A 36 -12.19 56.88 17.14
C PHE A 36 -11.02 55.89 17.20
N ALA A 37 -10.00 56.11 18.05
CA ALA A 37 -8.89 55.17 18.16
C ALA A 37 -9.28 53.89 18.91
N ASN A 38 -8.75 52.76 18.45
CA ASN A 38 -8.87 51.50 19.17
C ASN A 38 -7.88 51.45 20.34
N THR A 39 -8.18 50.61 21.33
CA THR A 39 -7.30 50.40 22.49
C THR A 39 -6.40 49.20 22.24
N CYS A 40 -5.09 49.36 22.42
CA CYS A 40 -4.14 48.27 22.25
C CYS A 40 -4.32 47.20 23.34
N ALA A 41 -4.49 45.95 22.93
CA ALA A 41 -4.72 44.82 23.84
C ALA A 41 -3.51 44.47 24.71
N GLU A 42 -2.31 44.90 24.34
CA GLU A 42 -1.06 44.62 25.08
C GLU A 42 -0.77 45.71 26.12
N CYS A 43 -0.75 46.98 25.71
CA CYS A 43 -0.33 48.09 26.58
C CYS A 43 -1.50 48.92 27.14
N GLN A 44 -2.74 48.64 26.70
CA GLN A 44 -3.96 49.33 27.13
C GLN A 44 -3.98 50.84 26.81
N GLN A 45 -3.16 51.30 25.87
CA GLN A 45 -3.15 52.68 25.38
C GLN A 45 -3.88 52.79 24.03
N LEU A 46 -4.42 53.98 23.73
CA LEU A 46 -5.03 54.28 22.43
C LEU A 46 -4.00 54.16 21.30
N ILE A 47 -4.42 53.58 20.18
CA ILE A 47 -3.63 53.51 18.95
C ILE A 47 -3.94 54.78 18.16
N GLY A 48 -3.08 55.79 18.31
CA GLY A 48 -3.25 57.09 17.66
C GLY A 48 -3.33 56.97 16.14
N HIS A 49 -3.97 57.95 15.50
CA HIS A 49 -4.17 58.00 14.05
C HIS A 49 -2.88 57.91 13.20
N ASP A 50 -1.72 58.21 13.79
CA ASP A 50 -0.40 58.19 13.15
C ASP A 50 0.37 56.88 13.37
N SER A 51 -0.17 55.94 14.15
CA SER A 51 0.42 54.64 14.41
C SER A 51 -0.14 53.58 13.45
N ARG A 52 0.73 52.71 12.94
CA ARG A 52 0.29 51.50 12.22
C ARG A 52 -0.39 50.56 13.21
N GLU A 53 -1.64 50.23 12.93
CA GLU A 53 -2.47 49.31 13.69
C GLU A 53 -2.39 47.90 13.08
N LEU A 54 -2.32 46.89 13.95
CA LEU A 54 -2.47 45.49 13.58
C LEU A 54 -3.72 44.92 14.27
N PHE A 55 -4.46 44.09 13.54
CA PHE A 55 -5.71 43.49 14.00
C PHE A 55 -5.66 41.97 13.89
N TYR A 56 -5.95 41.28 15.00
CA TYR A 56 -5.98 39.82 15.06
C TYR A 56 -6.94 39.34 16.15
N GLU A 57 -7.80 38.35 15.85
CA GLU A 57 -8.78 37.78 16.79
C GLU A 57 -9.57 38.83 17.60
N ASP A 58 -10.11 39.84 16.92
CA ASP A 58 -10.89 40.93 17.54
C ASP A 58 -10.10 41.81 18.54
N ARG A 59 -8.78 41.78 18.44
CA ARG A 59 -7.85 42.57 19.25
C ARG A 59 -7.03 43.49 18.37
N HIS A 60 -6.82 44.70 18.87
CA HIS A 60 -6.03 45.73 18.21
C HIS A 60 -4.67 45.87 18.90
N PHE A 61 -3.61 46.09 18.12
CA PHE A 61 -2.26 46.21 18.64
C PHE A 61 -1.51 47.34 17.94
N HIS A 62 -0.67 48.07 18.69
CA HIS A 62 0.41 48.82 18.05
C HIS A 62 1.34 47.85 17.33
N GLU A 63 1.91 48.27 16.20
CA GLU A 63 2.95 47.49 15.48
C GLU A 63 4.08 47.00 16.41
N GLY A 64 4.58 47.86 17.31
CA GLY A 64 5.60 47.50 18.31
C GLY A 64 5.11 46.66 19.50
N CYS A 65 3.80 46.55 19.68
CA CYS A 65 3.16 45.73 20.72
C CYS A 65 2.77 44.34 20.22
N PHE A 66 2.76 44.12 18.90
CA PHE A 66 2.49 42.82 18.31
C PHE A 66 3.77 41.98 18.27
N ARG A 67 4.11 41.38 19.41
CA ARG A 67 5.40 40.71 19.64
C ARG A 67 5.24 39.39 20.36
N CYS A 68 6.25 38.53 20.24
CA CYS A 68 6.27 37.25 20.94
C CYS A 68 6.39 37.44 22.46
N CYS A 69 5.52 36.81 23.25
CA CYS A 69 5.56 36.90 24.71
C CYS A 69 6.87 36.37 25.33
N ARG A 70 7.57 35.45 24.66
CA ARG A 70 8.83 34.84 25.14
C ARG A 70 10.08 35.61 24.76
N CYS A 71 10.25 35.92 23.47
CA CYS A 71 11.48 36.52 22.95
C CYS A 71 11.34 38.00 22.58
N GLN A 72 10.13 38.57 22.67
CA GLN A 72 9.83 39.97 22.37
C GLN A 72 10.11 40.41 20.92
N ARG A 73 10.40 39.48 20.01
CA ARG A 73 10.53 39.76 18.57
C ARG A 73 9.17 40.19 18.00
N SER A 74 9.16 41.18 17.10
CA SER A 74 7.96 41.59 16.36
C SER A 74 7.39 40.41 15.55
N LEU A 75 6.07 40.30 15.53
CA LEU A 75 5.32 39.29 14.79
C LEU A 75 4.52 39.89 13.63
N ALA A 76 4.68 41.21 13.36
CA ALA A 76 3.85 41.96 12.41
C ALA A 76 3.87 41.37 10.99
N ASP A 77 5.02 40.86 10.55
CA ASP A 77 5.24 40.30 9.22
C ASP A 77 5.79 38.86 9.28
N GLU A 78 5.76 38.22 10.45
CA GLU A 78 6.34 36.89 10.70
C GLU A 78 5.24 35.89 11.06
N PRO A 79 5.36 34.61 10.65
CA PRO A 79 4.41 33.59 11.06
C PRO A 79 4.47 33.34 12.57
N PHE A 80 3.30 33.28 13.20
CA PHE A 80 3.14 33.15 14.65
C PHE A 80 2.02 32.16 15.00
N THR A 81 1.98 31.78 16.28
CA THR A 81 0.92 30.98 16.88
C THR A 81 0.27 31.77 18.01
N CYS A 82 -1.06 31.86 18.00
CA CYS A 82 -1.83 32.31 19.16
C CYS A 82 -2.29 31.08 19.93
N GLN A 83 -1.83 30.91 21.17
CA GLN A 83 -2.32 29.87 22.06
C GLN A 83 -2.77 30.50 23.36
N ASP A 84 -4.02 30.24 23.77
CA ASP A 84 -4.60 30.79 25.00
C ASP A 84 -4.48 32.33 25.10
N SER A 85 -4.63 33.03 23.96
CA SER A 85 -4.47 34.49 23.81
C SER A 85 -3.05 35.05 23.89
N GLU A 86 -2.03 34.18 24.03
CA GLU A 86 -0.62 34.53 24.00
C GLU A 86 -0.06 34.39 22.57
N LEU A 87 0.65 35.43 22.12
CA LEU A 87 1.32 35.43 20.81
C LEU A 87 2.74 34.85 20.94
N LEU A 88 3.02 33.76 20.23
CA LEU A 88 4.31 33.09 20.21
C LEU A 88 4.88 33.07 18.79
N CYS A 89 6.17 33.42 18.64
CA CYS A 89 6.85 33.13 17.39
C CYS A 89 6.98 31.60 17.22
N ASN A 90 7.06 31.14 15.98
CA ASN A 90 7.20 29.70 15.68
C ASN A 90 8.38 29.06 16.42
N GLU A 91 9.51 29.75 16.56
CA GLU A 91 10.70 29.21 17.23
C GLU A 91 10.47 28.97 18.74
N CYS A 92 9.87 29.93 19.44
CA CYS A 92 9.53 29.79 20.87
C CYS A 92 8.43 28.76 21.08
N TYR A 93 7.45 28.71 20.18
CA TYR A 93 6.40 27.71 20.20
C TYR A 93 6.95 26.29 20.01
N CYS A 94 7.82 26.11 19.03
CA CYS A 94 8.47 24.84 18.74
C CYS A 94 9.32 24.35 19.91
N THR A 95 10.15 25.23 20.49
CA THR A 95 11.02 24.88 21.62
C THR A 95 10.22 24.36 22.81
N ALA A 96 9.01 24.89 23.04
CA ALA A 96 8.19 24.50 24.18
C ALA A 96 7.31 23.27 23.92
N PHE A 97 6.89 23.02 22.67
CA PHE A 97 5.77 22.09 22.40
C PHE A 97 5.97 21.12 21.24
N SER A 98 7.06 21.19 20.49
CA SER A 98 7.20 20.42 19.26
C SER A 98 8.03 19.15 19.39
N SER A 99 7.71 18.18 18.53
CA SER A 99 8.44 16.93 18.33
C SER A 99 9.36 17.08 17.11
N GLN A 100 10.56 16.50 17.16
CA GLN A 100 11.46 16.47 16.00
C GLN A 100 11.06 15.33 15.05
N CYS A 101 11.11 15.60 13.75
CA CYS A 101 10.89 14.61 12.72
C CYS A 101 12.04 13.61 12.72
N SER A 102 11.75 12.32 12.83
CA SER A 102 12.77 11.27 12.86
C SER A 102 13.46 11.03 11.50
N ALA A 103 12.93 11.56 10.39
CA ALA A 103 13.59 11.50 9.09
C ALA A 103 14.63 12.61 8.91
N CYS A 104 14.20 13.87 9.08
CA CYS A 104 14.95 15.04 8.69
C CYS A 104 15.56 15.80 9.87
N GLY A 105 15.19 15.46 11.11
CA GLY A 105 15.62 16.16 12.32
C GLY A 105 14.92 17.49 12.56
N GLU A 106 14.23 18.03 11.55
CA GLU A 106 13.50 19.29 11.64
C GLU A 106 12.25 19.17 12.50
N THR A 107 11.86 20.30 13.07
CA THR A 107 10.69 20.39 13.92
C THR A 107 9.39 20.09 13.16
N VAL A 108 8.51 19.27 13.75
CA VAL A 108 7.13 19.10 13.28
C VAL A 108 6.25 20.16 13.95
N MET A 109 5.83 21.16 13.18
CA MET A 109 5.01 22.27 13.66
C MET A 109 3.73 21.75 14.32
N PRO A 110 3.37 22.20 15.53
CA PRO A 110 2.08 21.82 16.11
C PRO A 110 0.92 22.39 15.26
N GLY A 111 -0.18 21.65 15.19
CA GLY A 111 -1.30 21.95 14.28
C GLY A 111 -1.08 21.53 12.83
N SER A 112 0.16 21.23 12.41
CA SER A 112 0.41 20.59 11.10
C SER A 112 0.06 19.10 11.14
N ARG A 113 -0.27 18.53 9.97
CA ARG A 113 -0.49 17.09 9.86
C ARG A 113 0.83 16.35 10.12
N LYS A 114 0.80 15.49 11.13
CA LYS A 114 1.94 14.67 11.57
C LYS A 114 1.57 13.20 11.63
N LEU A 115 2.58 12.35 11.50
CA LEU A 115 2.47 10.91 11.69
C LEU A 115 3.20 10.51 12.97
N GLU A 116 2.55 9.67 13.76
CA GLU A 116 3.12 9.08 14.98
C GLU A 116 3.11 7.56 14.84
N TYR A 117 4.29 6.95 14.93
CA TYR A 117 4.46 5.51 14.88
C TYR A 117 5.66 5.09 15.73
N GLY A 118 5.49 4.07 16.57
CA GLY A 118 6.57 3.56 17.41
C GLY A 118 7.17 4.58 18.40
N GLY A 119 6.38 5.58 18.82
CA GLY A 119 6.85 6.68 19.70
C GLY A 119 7.68 7.74 18.98
N GLN A 120 7.81 7.66 17.66
CA GLN A 120 8.50 8.64 16.82
C GLN A 120 7.50 9.49 16.05
N THR A 121 7.90 10.73 15.76
CA THR A 121 7.09 11.70 15.02
C THR A 121 7.73 11.97 13.66
N TRP A 122 6.91 12.11 12.64
CA TRP A 122 7.34 12.32 11.26
C TRP A 122 6.44 13.35 10.57
N HIS A 123 7.00 14.15 9.67
CA HIS A 123 6.16 14.86 8.70
C HIS A 123 5.50 13.86 7.74
N GLU A 124 4.31 14.16 7.23
CA GLU A 124 3.60 13.27 6.28
C GLU A 124 4.44 12.91 5.04
N HIS A 125 5.22 13.86 4.54
CA HIS A 125 6.10 13.69 3.39
C HIS A 125 7.46 13.05 3.73
N CYS A 126 7.80 12.93 5.02
CA CYS A 126 9.04 12.33 5.49
C CYS A 126 8.88 10.84 5.82
N PHE A 127 7.65 10.36 6.03
CA PHE A 127 7.38 8.95 6.29
C PHE A 127 7.26 8.18 4.96
N LEU A 128 8.41 7.85 4.38
CA LEU A 128 8.54 7.29 3.03
C LEU A 128 8.68 5.76 3.02
N CYS A 129 8.19 5.14 1.96
CA CYS A 129 8.45 3.73 1.66
C CYS A 129 9.94 3.53 1.30
N SER A 130 10.66 2.66 1.99
CA SER A 130 12.06 2.31 1.68
C SER A 130 12.25 1.54 0.37
N GLY A 131 11.16 1.19 -0.34
CA GLY A 131 11.21 0.52 -1.64
C GLY A 131 10.95 1.44 -2.84
N CYS A 132 10.07 2.43 -2.71
CA CYS A 132 9.69 3.33 -3.82
C CYS A 132 9.81 4.82 -3.49
N GLU A 133 10.24 5.16 -2.28
CA GLU A 133 10.45 6.53 -1.78
C GLU A 133 9.19 7.40 -1.83
N GLN A 134 8.01 6.79 -1.98
CA GLN A 134 6.73 7.50 -1.94
C GLN A 134 6.24 7.67 -0.50
N PRO A 135 5.59 8.80 -0.17
CA PRO A 135 4.96 9.00 1.12
C PRO A 135 3.94 7.91 1.43
N LEU A 136 4.09 7.27 2.59
CA LEU A 136 3.14 6.29 3.09
C LEU A 136 1.89 6.98 3.64
N GLY A 137 2.05 8.11 4.34
CA GLY A 137 0.92 8.91 4.81
C GLY A 137 -0.07 8.07 5.64
N SER A 138 -1.35 8.12 5.27
CA SER A 138 -2.43 7.30 5.84
C SER A 138 -2.59 5.92 5.20
N ARG A 139 -1.73 5.53 4.26
CA ARG A 139 -1.82 4.23 3.57
C ARG A 139 -1.30 3.12 4.46
N SER A 140 -1.85 1.92 4.29
CA SER A 140 -1.33 0.72 4.94
C SER A 140 0.14 0.47 4.57
N PHE A 141 0.96 0.16 5.57
CA PHE A 141 2.38 -0.12 5.40
C PHE A 141 2.79 -1.35 6.24
N VAL A 142 3.95 -1.91 5.91
CA VAL A 142 4.54 -3.05 6.59
C VAL A 142 5.89 -2.63 7.18
N PRO A 143 6.04 -2.64 8.52
CA PRO A 143 7.33 -2.43 9.18
C PRO A 143 8.19 -3.70 9.08
N ASP A 144 9.45 -3.56 8.67
CA ASP A 144 10.44 -4.65 8.64
C ASP A 144 11.83 -4.14 9.01
N LYS A 145 12.41 -4.68 10.10
CA LYS A 145 13.79 -4.39 10.56
C LYS A 145 14.15 -2.89 10.62
N GLY A 146 13.21 -2.04 11.03
CA GLY A 146 13.40 -0.58 11.13
C GLY A 146 13.18 0.18 9.82
N ALA A 147 12.81 -0.50 8.73
CA ALA A 147 12.35 0.10 7.48
C ALA A 147 10.82 0.01 7.36
N HIS A 148 10.25 0.87 6.53
CA HIS A 148 8.81 0.93 6.28
C HIS A 148 8.55 0.71 4.80
N TYR A 149 7.71 -0.26 4.46
CA TYR A 149 7.39 -0.58 3.06
C TYR A 149 5.90 -0.39 2.80
N CYS A 150 5.53 0.16 1.64
CA CYS A 150 4.16 0.02 1.18
C CYS A 150 3.89 -1.45 0.85
N VAL A 151 2.63 -1.89 0.97
CA VAL A 151 2.25 -3.29 0.74
C VAL A 151 2.79 -3.83 -0.60
N PRO A 152 2.66 -3.12 -1.75
CA PRO A 152 3.20 -3.60 -3.01
C PRO A 152 4.74 -3.78 -3.02
N CYS A 153 5.49 -2.87 -2.40
CA CYS A 153 6.95 -2.98 -2.33
C CYS A 153 7.37 -4.11 -1.40
N TYR A 154 6.67 -4.29 -0.28
CA TYR A 154 6.92 -5.40 0.64
C TYR A 154 6.67 -6.73 -0.05
N GLU A 155 5.49 -6.90 -0.66
CA GLU A 155 5.15 -8.10 -1.42
C GLU A 155 6.15 -8.35 -2.55
N ASN A 156 6.55 -7.33 -3.31
CA ASN A 156 7.50 -7.53 -4.40
C ASN A 156 8.90 -7.98 -3.91
N LYS A 157 9.32 -7.53 -2.73
CA LYS A 157 10.62 -7.85 -2.14
C LYS A 157 10.65 -9.22 -1.46
N PHE A 158 9.55 -9.60 -0.79
CA PHE A 158 9.52 -10.77 0.09
C PHE A 158 8.59 -11.89 -0.37
N ALA A 159 7.68 -11.65 -1.32
CA ALA A 159 6.81 -12.70 -1.81
C ALA A 159 7.62 -13.73 -2.63
N PRO A 160 7.29 -15.03 -2.47
CA PRO A 160 7.90 -16.07 -3.29
C PRO A 160 7.65 -15.82 -4.78
N ARG A 161 8.59 -16.25 -5.63
CA ARG A 161 8.51 -16.10 -7.10
C ARG A 161 8.20 -17.41 -7.77
N CYS A 162 7.26 -17.38 -8.71
CA CYS A 162 6.83 -18.56 -9.44
C CYS A 162 7.99 -19.14 -10.26
N ALA A 163 8.28 -20.42 -10.08
CA ALA A 163 9.38 -21.08 -10.79
C ALA A 163 9.21 -21.10 -12.31
N ARG A 164 7.97 -20.96 -12.83
CA ARG A 164 7.71 -20.89 -14.27
C ARG A 164 7.92 -19.50 -14.87
N CYS A 165 7.26 -18.49 -14.29
CA CYS A 165 7.15 -17.16 -14.90
C CYS A 165 7.99 -16.10 -14.21
N SER A 166 8.65 -16.45 -13.10
CA SER A 166 9.47 -15.57 -12.26
C SER A 166 8.74 -14.36 -11.63
N LYS A 167 7.40 -14.27 -11.79
CA LYS A 167 6.58 -13.24 -11.13
C LYS A 167 6.25 -13.64 -9.69
N THR A 168 6.04 -12.64 -8.84
CA THR A 168 5.68 -12.84 -7.43
C THR A 168 4.31 -13.47 -7.25
N LEU A 169 4.13 -14.26 -6.20
CA LEU A 169 2.86 -14.85 -5.81
C LEU A 169 2.14 -13.93 -4.82
N THR A 170 1.30 -13.03 -5.33
CA THR A 170 0.50 -12.09 -4.50
C THR A 170 -0.82 -12.70 -4.01
N GLN A 171 -1.39 -13.67 -4.73
CA GLN A 171 -2.71 -14.27 -4.42
C GLN A 171 -2.60 -15.75 -3.99
N GLY A 172 -1.55 -16.09 -3.24
CA GLY A 172 -1.24 -17.48 -2.90
C GLY A 172 -0.84 -18.31 -4.13
N GLY A 173 -0.64 -19.61 -3.93
CA GLY A 173 -0.24 -20.52 -5.00
C GLY A 173 -0.22 -21.97 -4.58
N VAL A 174 0.56 -22.76 -5.31
CA VAL A 174 0.80 -24.17 -5.01
C VAL A 174 2.29 -24.42 -4.92
N THR A 175 2.67 -25.34 -4.06
CA THR A 175 4.04 -25.84 -3.98
C THR A 175 4.13 -27.11 -4.82
N TYR A 176 5.08 -27.15 -5.74
CA TYR A 176 5.41 -28.32 -6.54
C TYR A 176 6.93 -28.49 -6.55
N ARG A 177 7.41 -29.66 -6.10
CA ARG A 177 8.83 -29.96 -5.94
C ARG A 177 9.59 -28.89 -5.14
N ASP A 178 9.02 -28.54 -3.98
CA ASP A 178 9.53 -27.52 -3.06
C ASP A 178 9.71 -26.12 -3.65
N GLN A 179 9.18 -25.88 -4.86
CA GLN A 179 9.17 -24.58 -5.50
C GLN A 179 7.74 -24.01 -5.53
N PRO A 180 7.57 -22.69 -5.38
CA PRO A 180 6.28 -22.04 -5.47
C PRO A 180 5.89 -21.80 -6.94
N TRP A 181 4.61 -22.03 -7.26
CA TRP A 181 4.04 -21.82 -8.59
C TRP A 181 2.70 -21.10 -8.49
N HIS A 182 2.40 -20.23 -9.45
CA HIS A 182 1.01 -19.83 -9.65
C HIS A 182 0.17 -21.04 -10.07
N ARG A 183 -1.11 -21.07 -9.68
CA ARG A 183 -2.03 -22.17 -10.01
C ARG A 183 -2.19 -22.34 -11.53
N GLU A 184 -2.22 -21.22 -12.23
CA GLU A 184 -2.27 -21.09 -13.68
C GLU A 184 -0.93 -21.34 -14.38
N CYS A 185 0.17 -21.32 -13.64
CA CYS A 185 1.49 -21.66 -14.16
C CYS A 185 1.78 -23.17 -14.07
N LEU A 186 1.23 -23.86 -13.06
CA LEU A 186 1.35 -25.31 -12.96
C LEU A 186 0.32 -25.99 -13.88
N VAL A 187 0.68 -26.18 -15.15
CA VAL A 187 -0.20 -26.74 -16.19
C VAL A 187 0.40 -27.97 -16.84
N CYS A 188 -0.44 -28.82 -17.42
CA CYS A 188 0.00 -29.96 -18.21
C CYS A 188 0.84 -29.51 -19.41
N THR A 189 2.02 -30.09 -19.61
CA THR A 189 2.88 -29.81 -20.76
C THR A 189 2.20 -30.16 -22.08
N GLY A 190 1.39 -31.23 -22.12
CA GLY A 190 0.65 -31.68 -23.31
C GLY A 190 -0.57 -30.80 -23.67
N CYS A 191 -1.50 -30.60 -22.74
CA CYS A 191 -2.79 -29.93 -23.04
C CYS A 191 -2.95 -28.53 -22.41
N LYS A 192 -1.96 -28.04 -21.67
CA LYS A 192 -1.97 -26.74 -20.97
C LYS A 192 -3.10 -26.52 -19.95
N THR A 193 -3.82 -27.58 -19.57
CA THR A 193 -4.83 -27.51 -18.51
C THR A 193 -4.16 -27.34 -17.13
N PRO A 194 -4.68 -26.48 -16.23
CA PRO A 194 -4.17 -26.34 -14.87
C PRO A 194 -4.18 -27.67 -14.09
N LEU A 195 -3.10 -27.97 -13.38
CA LEU A 195 -2.93 -29.20 -12.61
C LEU A 195 -3.13 -29.01 -11.09
N ALA A 196 -3.21 -27.76 -10.63
CA ALA A 196 -3.46 -27.46 -9.23
C ALA A 196 -4.75 -28.14 -8.74
N GLY A 197 -4.65 -29.01 -7.73
CA GLY A 197 -5.77 -29.77 -7.18
C GLY A 197 -6.21 -30.99 -8.02
N GLN A 198 -5.52 -31.31 -9.11
CA GLN A 198 -5.78 -32.49 -9.93
C GLN A 198 -4.71 -33.56 -9.71
N GLN A 199 -5.03 -34.82 -10.07
CA GLN A 199 -4.01 -35.85 -10.17
C GLN A 199 -3.16 -35.61 -11.43
N PHE A 200 -1.85 -35.65 -11.27
CA PHE A 200 -0.91 -35.51 -12.37
C PHE A 200 0.39 -36.25 -12.02
N THR A 201 1.25 -36.44 -13.00
CA THR A 201 2.57 -37.02 -12.83
C THR A 201 3.59 -36.21 -13.62
N SER A 202 4.87 -36.50 -13.47
CA SER A 202 5.94 -35.78 -14.15
C SER A 202 6.90 -36.71 -14.86
N ARG A 203 7.43 -36.27 -16.00
CA ARG A 203 8.48 -36.96 -16.75
C ARG A 203 9.52 -35.93 -17.18
N ASP A 204 10.79 -36.23 -16.93
CA ASP A 204 11.91 -35.33 -17.27
C ASP A 204 11.66 -33.89 -16.78
N ASP A 205 11.14 -33.78 -15.55
CA ASP A 205 10.76 -32.54 -14.87
C ASP A 205 9.51 -31.82 -15.39
N ASP A 206 8.96 -32.25 -16.53
CA ASP A 206 7.74 -31.70 -17.10
C ASP A 206 6.49 -32.35 -16.49
N PRO A 207 5.51 -31.55 -16.02
CA PRO A 207 4.27 -32.07 -15.43
C PRO A 207 3.22 -32.38 -16.51
N TYR A 208 2.59 -33.55 -16.41
CA TYR A 208 1.54 -34.01 -17.33
C TYR A 208 0.29 -34.46 -16.56
N CYS A 209 -0.89 -34.07 -17.04
CA CYS A 209 -2.13 -34.67 -16.55
C CYS A 209 -2.14 -36.17 -16.88
N VAL A 210 -2.91 -36.94 -16.13
CA VAL A 210 -3.07 -38.40 -16.29
C VAL A 210 -3.35 -38.81 -17.73
N ALA A 211 -4.24 -38.08 -18.40
CA ALA A 211 -4.66 -38.39 -19.76
C ALA A 211 -3.52 -38.19 -20.77
N CYS A 212 -2.85 -37.03 -20.74
CA CYS A 212 -1.72 -36.76 -21.63
C CYS A 212 -0.55 -37.70 -21.35
N PHE A 213 -0.26 -37.98 -20.07
CA PHE A 213 0.80 -38.90 -19.72
C PHE A 213 0.51 -40.32 -20.24
N GLY A 214 -0.73 -40.78 -20.06
CA GLY A 214 -1.17 -42.08 -20.56
C GLY A 214 -1.02 -42.19 -22.08
N GLU A 215 -1.49 -41.19 -22.81
CA GLU A 215 -1.45 -41.22 -24.28
C GLU A 215 -0.03 -41.14 -24.85
N LEU A 216 0.85 -40.33 -24.23
CA LEU A 216 2.20 -40.06 -24.72
C LEU A 216 3.22 -41.13 -24.29
N PHE A 217 3.05 -41.71 -23.09
CA PHE A 217 4.13 -42.45 -22.44
C PHE A 217 3.75 -43.83 -21.90
N ALA A 218 2.47 -44.11 -21.65
CA ALA A 218 2.10 -45.40 -21.08
C ALA A 218 2.04 -46.50 -22.16
N PRO A 219 2.45 -47.74 -21.83
CA PRO A 219 2.29 -48.86 -22.75
C PRO A 219 0.82 -49.05 -23.09
N LYS A 220 0.53 -49.35 -24.36
CA LYS A 220 -0.84 -49.59 -24.84
C LYS A 220 -1.17 -51.07 -24.72
N CYS A 221 -2.36 -51.36 -24.18
CA CYS A 221 -2.84 -52.73 -24.05
C CYS A 221 -2.98 -53.38 -25.44
N SER A 222 -2.36 -54.53 -25.65
CA SER A 222 -2.37 -55.25 -26.93
C SER A 222 -3.77 -55.70 -27.33
N SER A 223 -4.67 -55.92 -26.36
CA SER A 223 -6.08 -56.30 -26.59
C SER A 223 -6.99 -55.09 -26.85
N CYS A 224 -7.12 -54.14 -25.90
CA CYS A 224 -8.09 -53.04 -26.03
C CYS A 224 -7.50 -51.74 -26.62
N LYS A 225 -6.20 -51.71 -26.92
CA LYS A 225 -5.43 -50.56 -27.44
C LYS A 225 -5.42 -49.29 -26.56
N ARG A 226 -6.00 -49.34 -25.35
CA ARG A 226 -6.01 -48.22 -24.40
C ARG A 226 -4.71 -48.19 -23.58
N PRO A 227 -4.22 -47.00 -23.18
CA PRO A 227 -3.08 -46.86 -22.28
C PRO A 227 -3.24 -47.62 -20.96
N ILE A 228 -2.15 -48.21 -20.46
CA ILE A 228 -2.08 -48.84 -19.14
C ILE A 228 -1.51 -47.82 -18.16
N THR A 229 -2.38 -46.99 -17.58
CA THR A 229 -1.99 -45.97 -16.60
C THR A 229 -1.98 -46.57 -15.18
N GLY A 230 -0.84 -46.50 -14.49
CA GLY A 230 -0.64 -47.08 -13.14
C GLY A 230 -1.45 -46.44 -12.00
N LEU A 231 -2.38 -45.53 -12.31
CA LEU A 231 -3.13 -44.73 -11.34
C LEU A 231 -4.27 -45.50 -10.64
N GLY A 232 -4.58 -46.71 -11.10
CA GLY A 232 -5.51 -47.63 -10.43
C GLY A 232 -4.85 -48.68 -9.53
N GLY A 233 -3.55 -48.59 -9.25
CA GLY A 233 -2.81 -49.62 -8.49
C GLY A 233 -2.79 -50.99 -9.18
N GLY A 234 -3.18 -51.06 -10.46
CA GLY A 234 -3.35 -52.29 -11.19
C GLY A 234 -2.02 -52.84 -11.69
N LYS A 235 -1.65 -54.03 -11.21
CA LYS A 235 -0.64 -54.87 -11.86
C LYS A 235 -1.09 -55.12 -13.31
N TYR A 236 -0.19 -55.00 -14.28
CA TYR A 236 -0.43 -55.34 -15.67
C TYR A 236 0.35 -56.60 -16.04
N VAL A 237 -0.08 -57.28 -17.09
CA VAL A 237 0.62 -58.46 -17.61
C VAL A 237 1.56 -58.02 -18.72
N SER A 238 2.81 -58.43 -18.64
CA SER A 238 3.81 -58.24 -19.70
C SER A 238 4.34 -59.59 -20.16
N PHE A 239 4.39 -59.76 -21.47
CA PHE A 239 5.04 -60.88 -22.12
C PHE A 239 5.67 -60.40 -23.43
N GLU A 240 6.97 -60.62 -23.58
CA GLU A 240 7.78 -60.00 -24.64
C GLU A 240 7.59 -58.48 -24.62
N ASP A 241 7.38 -57.85 -25.78
CA ASP A 241 7.09 -56.41 -25.91
C ASP A 241 5.60 -56.07 -25.78
N ARG A 242 4.75 -57.06 -25.47
CA ARG A 242 3.30 -56.90 -25.37
C ARG A 242 2.84 -56.76 -23.93
N HIS A 243 1.78 -55.97 -23.79
CA HIS A 243 1.30 -55.49 -22.51
C HIS A 243 -0.22 -55.60 -22.48
N TRP A 244 -0.79 -56.05 -21.36
CA TRP A 244 -2.24 -56.14 -21.19
C TRP A 244 -2.65 -55.61 -19.83
N HIS A 245 -3.79 -54.92 -19.77
CA HIS A 245 -4.49 -54.79 -18.49
C HIS A 245 -4.79 -56.18 -17.95
N HIS A 246 -4.78 -56.34 -16.63
CA HIS A 246 -5.10 -57.61 -15.98
C HIS A 246 -6.45 -58.19 -16.43
N SER A 247 -7.46 -57.33 -16.66
CA SER A 247 -8.79 -57.69 -17.16
C SER A 247 -8.82 -58.02 -18.66
N CYS A 248 -7.80 -57.60 -19.41
CA CYS A 248 -7.69 -57.79 -20.85
C CYS A 248 -6.80 -58.97 -21.25
N PHE A 249 -6.18 -59.64 -20.26
CA PHE A 249 -5.36 -60.83 -20.49
C PHE A 249 -6.23 -62.09 -20.43
N SER A 250 -6.96 -62.34 -21.51
CA SER A 250 -7.90 -63.45 -21.64
C SER A 250 -7.72 -64.20 -22.96
N CYS A 251 -8.12 -65.47 -22.96
CA CYS A 251 -8.07 -66.33 -24.15
C CYS A 251 -8.95 -65.75 -25.26
N ALA A 252 -8.41 -65.56 -26.46
CA ALA A 252 -9.17 -64.98 -27.57
C ALA A 252 -10.35 -65.84 -28.07
N ARG A 253 -10.36 -67.14 -27.76
CA ARG A 253 -11.43 -68.07 -28.17
C ARG A 253 -12.52 -68.25 -27.10
N CYS A 254 -12.15 -68.41 -25.83
CA CYS A 254 -13.10 -68.71 -24.74
C CYS A 254 -13.24 -67.60 -23.70
N SER A 255 -12.54 -66.48 -23.87
CA SER A 255 -12.57 -65.31 -22.98
C SER A 255 -12.19 -65.57 -21.51
N THR A 256 -11.66 -66.75 -21.19
CA THR A 256 -11.19 -67.08 -19.83
C THR A 256 -9.94 -66.28 -19.50
N SER A 257 -9.87 -65.76 -18.27
CA SER A 257 -8.67 -65.05 -17.77
C SER A 257 -7.45 -65.97 -17.79
N LEU A 258 -6.36 -65.51 -18.39
CA LEU A 258 -5.10 -66.24 -18.49
C LEU A 258 -4.12 -65.85 -17.38
N VAL A 259 -4.50 -64.95 -16.47
CA VAL A 259 -3.61 -64.49 -15.41
C VAL A 259 -3.29 -65.65 -14.46
N GLY A 260 -2.00 -65.92 -14.27
CA GLY A 260 -1.52 -67.02 -13.42
C GLY A 260 -1.72 -68.41 -14.04
N GLN A 261 -2.15 -68.50 -15.31
CA GLN A 261 -2.33 -69.75 -16.04
C GLN A 261 -1.32 -69.87 -17.18
N GLY A 262 -1.07 -71.10 -17.64
CA GLY A 262 -0.31 -71.34 -18.86
C GLY A 262 -1.07 -70.85 -20.10
N PHE A 263 -0.38 -70.16 -21.00
CA PHE A 263 -0.95 -69.66 -22.25
C PHE A 263 -0.02 -69.93 -23.43
N VAL A 264 -0.57 -69.85 -24.65
CA VAL A 264 0.17 -70.00 -25.91
C VAL A 264 -0.07 -68.74 -26.76
N PRO A 265 0.98 -68.03 -27.19
CA PRO A 265 0.85 -66.92 -28.14
C PRO A 265 0.52 -67.46 -29.54
N ASP A 266 -0.48 -66.85 -30.20
CA ASP A 266 -0.91 -67.17 -31.56
C ASP A 266 -1.06 -65.87 -32.35
N GLY A 267 0.00 -65.48 -33.09
CA GLY A 267 0.10 -64.16 -33.71
C GLY A 267 -0.07 -63.03 -32.68
N ASP A 268 -1.03 -62.13 -32.93
CA ASP A 268 -1.38 -61.01 -32.05
C ASP A 268 -2.28 -61.41 -30.86
N GLN A 269 -2.76 -62.65 -30.83
CA GLN A 269 -3.68 -63.16 -29.83
C GLN A 269 -2.98 -64.08 -28.82
N VAL A 270 -3.64 -64.31 -27.69
CA VAL A 270 -3.21 -65.26 -26.66
C VAL A 270 -4.31 -66.28 -26.43
N LEU A 271 -3.95 -67.56 -26.36
CA LEU A 271 -4.87 -68.67 -26.17
C LEU A 271 -4.56 -69.42 -24.87
N CYS A 272 -5.58 -69.97 -24.21
CA CYS A 272 -5.35 -70.96 -23.15
C CYS A 272 -4.86 -72.28 -23.78
N GLN A 273 -4.18 -73.11 -22.97
CA GLN A 273 -3.64 -74.40 -23.44
C GLN A 273 -4.72 -75.32 -24.05
N GLY A 274 -5.94 -75.31 -23.52
CA GLY A 274 -7.04 -76.09 -24.09
C GLY A 274 -7.47 -75.61 -25.48
N CYS A 275 -7.58 -74.29 -25.65
CA CYS A 275 -7.95 -73.67 -26.92
C CYS A 275 -6.84 -73.73 -27.98
N SER A 276 -5.57 -73.86 -27.59
CA SER A 276 -4.45 -74.04 -28.54
C SER A 276 -4.31 -75.47 -29.05
N GLN A 277 -4.76 -76.46 -28.27
CA GLN A 277 -4.70 -77.88 -28.62
C GLN A 277 -5.96 -78.37 -29.35
N ALA A 278 -7.09 -77.73 -29.09
CA ALA A 278 -8.25 -77.83 -29.97
C ALA A 278 -7.91 -77.10 -31.27
N GLY A 279 -7.69 -77.83 -32.36
CA GLY A 279 -7.49 -77.26 -33.71
C GLY A 279 -8.61 -76.28 -34.11
N PRO A 280 -8.43 -75.53 -35.21
CA PRO A 280 -9.44 -74.57 -35.69
C PRO A 280 -10.82 -75.21 -35.89
#